data_AF-A0A9W9ZYE3-F1
#
_entry.id   AF-A0A9W9ZYE3-F1
#
_cell.length_a   1.000
_cell.length_b   1.000
_cell.length_c   1.000
_cell.angle_alpha   90.00
_cell.angle_beta   90.00
_cell.angle_gamma   90.00
#
_symmetry.space_group_name_H-M   'P 1'
#
loop_
_entity.id
_entity.type
_entity.pdbx_description
1 polymer ?
#
loop_
_entity_poly.entity_id
_entity_poly.type
_entity_poly.pdbx_seq_one_letter_code
_entity_poly.pdbx_strand_id
1 'polypeptide(L)'
;MAKVASYDPCYNFKVQFKGSSYEGLKIGKPDEFDYGLLNEKWTGKISLVVDASTPIGFGYAVQQKMTCLDKFKIPGTNNLDPSKVRGHLRDLVEKAVLGLGMKGEVLKRPWEGGPAVTFECASGETDFRCISIDLAIGIDLLHWPPGARQPPASAKNAKAQLVPKVNQTAPECWQISFAQVERAIMENIDKDGGCRKKVLQLAKYFKGKSIGGWHPLASYHLKIILLHMNDEPRDPRHGHKKC
;
A
#
# COMPACT_ATOMS: atom_id res chain seq x y z
N MET A 1 -3.54 -16.22 -3.65
CA MET A 1 -4.51 -15.91 -2.57
C MET A 1 -5.54 -17.01 -2.28
N ALA A 2 -6.12 -17.70 -3.27
CA ALA A 2 -7.08 -18.79 -3.00
C ALA A 2 -6.50 -19.88 -2.05
N LYS A 3 -5.25 -20.29 -2.26
CA LYS A 3 -4.54 -21.24 -1.36
C LYS A 3 -4.38 -20.70 0.07
N VAL A 4 -4.06 -19.42 0.23
CA VAL A 4 -3.99 -18.73 1.54
C VAL A 4 -5.34 -18.82 2.26
N ALA A 5 -6.43 -18.49 1.57
CA ALA A 5 -7.79 -18.56 2.13
C ALA A 5 -8.21 -20.01 2.49
N SER A 6 -7.68 -21.02 1.79
CA SER A 6 -7.93 -22.42 2.13
C SER A 6 -7.25 -22.87 3.44
N TYR A 7 -6.15 -22.23 3.83
CA TYR A 7 -5.48 -22.49 5.10
C TYR A 7 -6.08 -21.72 6.26
N ASP A 8 -6.52 -20.48 6.02
CA ASP A 8 -7.23 -19.67 6.98
C ASP A 8 -8.29 -18.80 6.28
N PRO A 9 -9.59 -19.15 6.38
CA PRO A 9 -10.67 -18.38 5.79
C PRO A 9 -10.76 -16.94 6.29
N CYS A 10 -10.09 -16.61 7.42
CA CYS A 10 -9.96 -15.24 7.88
C CYS A 10 -9.16 -14.36 6.90
N TYR A 11 -8.25 -14.96 6.13
CA TYR A 11 -7.37 -14.29 5.17
C TYR A 11 -7.88 -14.48 3.72
N ASN A 12 -9.20 -14.41 3.55
CA ASN A 12 -9.83 -14.37 2.24
C ASN A 12 -9.93 -12.93 1.74
N PHE A 13 -9.05 -12.55 0.81
CA PHE A 13 -8.94 -11.19 0.31
C PHE A 13 -9.42 -11.03 -1.13
N LYS A 14 -10.11 -9.92 -1.37
CA LYS A 14 -10.22 -9.32 -2.69
C LYS A 14 -8.91 -8.60 -3.01
N VAL A 15 -8.29 -8.99 -4.13
CA VAL A 15 -7.04 -8.40 -4.60
C VAL A 15 -7.35 -7.10 -5.35
N GLN A 16 -6.62 -6.03 -5.00
CA GLN A 16 -6.62 -4.76 -5.69
C GLN A 16 -5.24 -4.53 -6.31
N PHE A 17 -5.20 -4.32 -7.61
CA PHE A 17 -3.98 -3.92 -8.31
C PHE A 17 -3.63 -2.48 -7.94
N LYS A 18 -2.45 -2.26 -7.34
CA LYS A 18 -2.01 -0.95 -6.82
C LYS A 18 -0.57 -0.65 -7.24
N GLY A 19 -0.15 0.59 -7.09
CA GLY A 19 1.25 0.96 -7.26
C GLY A 19 1.66 1.20 -8.72
N SER A 20 2.95 1.42 -8.91
CA SER A 20 3.47 2.11 -10.09
C SER A 20 3.25 1.32 -11.39
N SER A 21 3.23 -0.01 -11.32
CA SER A 21 3.06 -0.89 -12.48
C SER A 21 1.63 -0.84 -13.05
N TYR A 22 0.63 -0.58 -12.21
CA TYR A 22 -0.78 -0.46 -12.64
C TYR A 22 -1.24 0.98 -12.84
N GLU A 23 -0.54 1.95 -12.23
CA GLU A 23 -0.81 3.38 -12.40
C GLU A 23 -0.17 3.97 -13.69
N GLY A 24 0.53 3.13 -14.46
CA GLY A 24 1.26 3.55 -15.66
C GLY A 24 2.41 4.50 -15.32
N LEU A 25 3.16 4.22 -14.23
CA LEU A 25 4.22 5.09 -13.72
C LEU A 25 5.63 4.48 -13.81
N LYS A 26 5.78 3.32 -14.47
CA LYS A 26 7.07 2.68 -14.72
C LYS A 26 7.53 2.97 -16.16
N ILE A 27 8.82 3.25 -16.32
CA ILE A 27 9.51 3.29 -17.62
C ILE A 27 10.26 1.96 -17.74
N GLY A 28 9.99 1.21 -18.82
CA GLY A 28 10.54 -0.14 -19.03
C GLY A 28 9.62 -1.25 -18.50
N LYS A 29 10.15 -2.48 -18.43
CA LYS A 29 9.41 -3.63 -17.89
C LYS A 29 9.26 -3.50 -16.36
N PRO A 30 8.08 -3.79 -15.79
CA PRO A 30 7.86 -3.71 -14.35
C PRO A 30 8.63 -4.80 -13.61
N ASP A 31 9.37 -4.37 -12.59
CA ASP A 31 10.21 -5.19 -11.71
C ASP A 31 9.57 -5.52 -10.37
N GLU A 32 8.41 -4.95 -10.13
CA GLU A 32 7.73 -4.89 -8.86
C GLU A 32 6.23 -4.80 -9.10
N PHE A 33 5.45 -5.58 -8.36
CA PHE A 33 3.99 -5.54 -8.42
C PHE A 33 3.40 -5.45 -7.02
N ASP A 34 2.67 -4.36 -6.77
CA ASP A 34 1.96 -4.14 -5.53
C ASP A 34 0.51 -4.61 -5.62
N TYR A 35 0.09 -5.44 -4.66
CA TYR A 35 -1.27 -5.93 -4.53
C TYR A 35 -1.83 -5.51 -3.17
N GLY A 36 -2.85 -4.65 -3.19
CA GLY A 36 -3.66 -4.37 -2.04
C GLY A 36 -4.58 -5.54 -1.72
N LEU A 37 -4.62 -5.95 -0.46
CA LEU A 37 -5.46 -7.05 0.03
C LEU A 37 -6.59 -6.47 0.88
N LEU A 38 -7.81 -6.53 0.36
CA LEU A 38 -9.02 -6.08 1.06
C LEU A 38 -9.82 -7.27 1.56
N ASN A 39 -10.27 -7.20 2.82
CA ASN A 39 -11.19 -8.18 3.37
C ASN A 39 -12.51 -7.51 3.77
N GLU A 40 -13.55 -7.79 2.99
CA GLU A 40 -14.88 -7.21 3.20
C GLU A 40 -15.50 -7.62 4.55
N LYS A 41 -15.08 -8.76 5.13
CA LYS A 41 -15.55 -9.21 6.45
C LYS A 41 -14.96 -8.39 7.60
N TRP A 42 -13.92 -7.60 7.36
CA TRP A 42 -13.26 -6.73 8.35
C TRP A 42 -13.77 -5.29 8.28
N THR A 43 -14.13 -4.82 7.08
CA THR A 43 -14.63 -3.47 6.84
C THR A 43 -15.85 -3.14 7.72
N GLY A 44 -15.84 -1.96 8.34
CA GLY A 44 -16.92 -1.49 9.23
C GLY A 44 -17.00 -2.20 10.58
N LYS A 45 -16.11 -3.16 10.88
CA LYS A 45 -15.98 -3.81 12.19
C LYS A 45 -14.75 -3.38 12.97
N ILE A 46 -13.83 -2.70 12.30
CA ILE A 46 -12.58 -2.18 12.85
C ILE A 46 -12.56 -0.68 12.58
N SER A 47 -12.25 0.10 13.61
CA SER A 47 -12.18 1.56 13.57
C SER A 47 -10.77 2.04 13.88
N LEU A 48 -10.46 3.24 13.39
CA LEU A 48 -9.28 3.99 13.81
C LEU A 48 -9.58 4.72 15.13
N VAL A 49 -8.70 4.56 16.12
CA VAL A 49 -8.64 5.42 17.31
C VAL A 49 -7.26 6.06 17.36
N VAL A 50 -7.22 7.35 17.67
CA VAL A 50 -5.99 8.11 17.90
C VAL A 50 -6.10 8.80 19.25
N ASP A 51 -4.98 8.91 19.95
CA ASP A 51 -4.85 9.62 21.22
C ASP A 51 -3.64 10.57 21.18
N ALA A 52 -3.38 11.27 22.28
CA ALA A 52 -2.28 12.23 22.38
C ALA A 52 -0.87 11.60 22.23
N SER A 53 -0.74 10.28 22.45
CA SER A 53 0.51 9.54 22.32
C SER A 53 0.73 8.96 20.93
N THR A 54 -0.31 8.98 20.10
CA THR A 54 -0.28 8.36 18.77
C THR A 54 0.59 9.18 17.81
N PRO A 55 1.60 8.57 17.16
CA PRO A 55 2.40 9.26 16.15
C PRO A 55 1.56 9.76 14.96
N ILE A 56 1.95 10.90 14.38
CA ILE A 56 1.26 11.46 13.21
C ILE A 56 1.25 10.43 12.06
N GLY A 57 0.07 10.23 11.48
CA GLY A 57 -0.13 9.25 10.40
C GLY A 57 -0.32 7.81 10.88
N PHE A 58 -0.46 7.59 12.18
CA PHE A 58 -0.73 6.29 12.79
C PHE A 58 -2.00 6.31 13.66
N GLY A 59 -2.42 5.12 14.11
CA GLY A 59 -3.40 4.94 15.18
C GLY A 59 -3.73 3.49 15.44
N TYR A 60 -4.60 3.24 16.42
CA TYR A 60 -4.98 1.89 16.83
C TYR A 60 -6.10 1.36 15.94
N ALA A 61 -5.96 0.11 15.48
CA ALA A 61 -7.02 -0.64 14.84
C ALA A 61 -7.88 -1.30 15.93
N VAL A 62 -8.98 -0.63 16.33
CA VAL A 62 -9.85 -1.08 17.41
C VAL A 62 -11.00 -1.89 16.85
N GLN A 63 -11.14 -3.12 17.32
CA GLN A 63 -12.21 -3.99 16.90
C GLN A 63 -13.52 -3.64 17.63
N GLN A 64 -14.52 -3.19 16.89
CA GLN A 64 -15.85 -2.81 17.38
C GLN A 64 -16.84 -3.97 17.40
N LYS A 65 -16.63 -4.96 16.53
CA LYS A 65 -17.47 -6.17 16.43
C LYS A 65 -16.57 -7.38 16.29
N MET A 66 -16.97 -8.51 16.88
CA MET A 66 -16.22 -9.77 16.79
C MET A 66 -15.86 -10.11 15.34
N THR A 67 -14.58 -10.40 15.10
CA THR A 67 -14.07 -10.89 13.83
C THR A 67 -13.15 -12.09 14.04
N CYS A 68 -12.77 -12.75 12.95
CA CYS A 68 -11.77 -13.83 12.99
C CYS A 68 -10.37 -13.35 13.40
N LEU A 69 -10.13 -12.04 13.51
CA LEU A 69 -8.88 -11.45 14.01
C LEU A 69 -8.82 -11.39 15.55
N ASP A 70 -9.83 -11.87 16.27
CA ASP A 70 -9.85 -11.90 17.74
C ASP A 70 -8.60 -12.52 18.36
N LYS A 71 -8.05 -13.55 17.70
CA LYS A 71 -6.80 -14.23 18.10
C LYS A 71 -5.55 -13.33 18.05
N PHE A 72 -5.64 -12.16 17.43
CA PHE A 72 -4.55 -11.19 17.30
C PHE A 72 -4.79 -9.91 18.09
N LYS A 73 -5.78 -9.88 18.99
CA LYS A 73 -5.94 -8.74 19.90
C LYS A 73 -4.76 -8.64 20.86
N ILE A 74 -4.40 -7.41 21.21
CA ILE A 74 -3.45 -7.11 22.27
C ILE A 74 -4.13 -7.45 23.60
N PRO A 75 -3.51 -8.26 24.48
CA PRO A 75 -4.11 -8.67 25.74
C PRO A 75 -4.65 -7.50 26.57
N GLY A 76 -5.86 -7.63 27.10
CA GLY A 76 -6.51 -6.58 27.89
C GLY A 76 -7.12 -5.43 27.08
N THR A 77 -7.08 -5.48 25.74
CA THR A 77 -7.62 -4.42 24.87
C THR A 77 -8.47 -4.99 23.73
N ASN A 78 -9.18 -4.11 23.02
CA ASN A 78 -9.81 -4.42 21.73
C ASN A 78 -8.93 -4.06 20.53
N ASN A 79 -7.66 -3.73 20.75
CA ASN A 79 -6.74 -3.30 19.70
C ASN A 79 -6.14 -4.52 19.00
N LEU A 80 -6.06 -4.48 17.68
CA LEU A 80 -5.42 -5.52 16.89
C LEU A 80 -3.91 -5.27 16.79
N ASP A 81 -3.12 -6.30 17.01
CA ASP A 81 -1.66 -6.26 16.87
C ASP A 81 -1.29 -6.31 15.37
N PRO A 82 -0.71 -5.22 14.80
CA PRO A 82 -0.36 -5.18 13.38
C PRO A 82 0.69 -6.22 13.01
N SER A 83 1.63 -6.49 13.91
CA SER A 83 2.72 -7.45 13.70
C SER A 83 2.17 -8.87 13.59
N LYS A 84 1.24 -9.25 14.48
CA LYS A 84 0.63 -10.58 14.44
C LYS A 84 -0.26 -10.77 13.20
N VAL A 85 -1.06 -9.76 12.84
CA VAL A 85 -1.93 -9.85 11.66
C VAL A 85 -1.10 -10.00 10.38
N ARG A 86 -0.03 -9.21 10.22
CA ARG A 86 0.87 -9.28 9.06
C ARG A 86 1.74 -10.55 9.07
N GLY A 87 2.32 -10.90 10.21
CA GLY A 87 3.16 -12.09 10.37
C GLY A 87 2.40 -13.38 10.03
N HIS A 88 1.12 -13.48 10.43
CA HIS A 88 0.29 -14.62 10.05
C HIS A 88 0.01 -14.66 8.54
N LEU A 89 -0.17 -13.51 7.87
CA LEU A 89 -0.23 -13.49 6.39
C LEU A 89 1.07 -14.03 5.78
N ARG A 90 2.24 -13.60 6.29
CA ARG A 90 3.55 -14.08 5.82
C ARG A 90 3.64 -15.60 5.91
N ASP A 91 3.28 -16.17 7.06
CA ASP A 91 3.33 -17.62 7.29
C ASP A 91 2.37 -18.37 6.35
N LEU A 92 1.16 -17.83 6.13
CA LEU A 92 0.20 -18.41 5.19
C LEU A 92 0.68 -18.33 3.73
N VAL A 93 1.34 -17.24 3.35
CA VAL A 93 1.91 -17.06 2.01
C VAL A 93 3.08 -18.01 1.80
N GLU A 94 3.99 -18.14 2.78
CA GLU A 94 5.10 -19.12 2.72
C GLU A 94 4.56 -20.54 2.58
N LYS A 95 3.56 -20.91 3.39
CA LYS A 95 2.89 -22.20 3.29
C LYS A 95 2.23 -22.41 1.92
N ALA A 96 1.63 -21.37 1.34
CA ALA A 96 0.99 -21.44 0.02
C ALA A 96 2.00 -21.60 -1.11
N VAL A 97 3.11 -20.85 -1.08
CA VAL A 97 4.22 -20.99 -2.03
C VAL A 97 4.75 -22.43 -2.03
N LEU A 98 5.00 -22.99 -0.85
CA LEU A 98 5.46 -24.37 -0.70
C LEU A 98 4.41 -25.37 -1.20
N GLY A 99 3.15 -25.19 -0.82
CA GLY A 99 2.04 -26.08 -1.19
C GLY A 99 1.63 -26.01 -2.66
N LEU A 100 2.09 -25.00 -3.41
CA LEU A 100 1.91 -24.88 -4.86
C LEU A 100 3.09 -25.43 -5.66
N GLY A 101 4.14 -25.94 -4.99
CA GLY A 101 5.31 -26.48 -5.68
C GLY A 101 6.21 -25.42 -6.31
N MET A 102 6.05 -24.13 -5.98
CA MET A 102 6.84 -23.01 -6.51
C MET A 102 8.27 -22.94 -5.92
N LYS A 103 8.76 -24.07 -5.39
CA LYS A 103 10.09 -24.17 -4.78
C LYS A 103 11.15 -24.11 -5.88
N GLY A 104 11.98 -23.07 -5.86
CA GLY A 104 12.97 -22.79 -6.91
C GLY A 104 12.54 -21.70 -7.88
N GLU A 105 11.24 -21.40 -7.97
CA GLU A 105 10.73 -20.21 -8.67
C GLU A 105 10.72 -18.98 -7.77
N VAL A 106 10.46 -19.17 -6.47
CA VAL A 106 10.60 -18.12 -5.45
C VAL A 106 12.06 -18.06 -5.00
N LEU A 107 12.72 -16.94 -5.31
CA LEU A 107 14.13 -16.69 -5.07
C LEU A 107 14.40 -16.30 -3.62
N LYS A 108 13.47 -15.58 -2.98
CA LYS A 108 13.53 -15.21 -1.56
C LYS A 108 12.24 -15.58 -0.86
N ARG A 109 12.36 -16.19 0.32
CA ARG A 109 11.22 -16.51 1.19
C ARG A 109 10.43 -15.25 1.54
N PRO A 110 9.10 -15.35 1.70
CA PRO A 110 8.29 -14.20 2.10
C PRO A 110 8.83 -13.50 3.35
N TRP A 111 8.97 -12.18 3.28
CA TRP A 111 9.41 -11.35 4.41
C TRP A 111 8.50 -10.14 4.59
N GLU A 112 8.68 -9.40 5.67
CA GLU A 112 7.89 -8.22 5.98
C GLU A 112 8.58 -6.95 5.46
N GLY A 113 8.12 -6.44 4.31
CA GLY A 113 8.65 -5.25 3.64
C GLY A 113 7.77 -4.02 3.91
N GLY A 114 8.11 -3.22 4.91
CA GLY A 114 7.25 -2.08 5.28
C GLY A 114 5.88 -2.59 5.76
N PRO A 115 4.74 -2.15 5.18
CA PRO A 115 3.41 -2.71 5.50
C PRO A 115 3.09 -4.05 4.82
N ALA A 116 3.87 -4.48 3.84
CA ALA A 116 3.55 -5.61 2.97
C ALA A 116 4.24 -6.91 3.41
N VAL A 117 3.70 -8.02 2.91
CA VAL A 117 4.44 -9.29 2.80
C VAL A 117 5.00 -9.36 1.40
N THR A 118 6.32 -9.38 1.29
CA THR A 118 7.04 -9.36 0.01
C THR A 118 7.69 -10.69 -0.26
N PHE A 119 7.69 -11.14 -1.52
CA PHE A 119 8.51 -12.25 -1.98
C PHE A 119 9.00 -12.00 -3.41
N GLU A 120 10.08 -12.67 -3.78
CA GLU A 120 10.73 -12.50 -5.09
C GLU A 120 10.59 -13.77 -5.93
N CYS A 121 10.21 -13.63 -7.19
CA CYS A 121 10.07 -14.72 -8.15
C CYS A 121 11.03 -14.57 -9.34
N ALA A 122 11.52 -15.67 -9.88
CA ALA A 122 12.23 -15.68 -11.15
C ALA A 122 11.27 -15.31 -12.29
N SER A 123 11.64 -14.39 -13.17
CA SER A 123 10.79 -14.04 -14.33
C SER A 123 11.01 -14.94 -15.55
N GLY A 124 12.14 -15.68 -15.58
CA GLY A 124 12.57 -16.46 -16.74
C GLY A 124 13.20 -15.64 -17.87
N GLU A 125 13.17 -14.30 -17.80
CA GLU A 125 13.82 -13.42 -18.78
C GLU A 125 15.28 -13.08 -18.43
N THR A 126 16.16 -13.00 -19.44
CA THR A 126 17.59 -12.71 -19.27
C THR A 126 17.88 -11.32 -18.72
N ASP A 127 17.12 -10.33 -19.16
CA ASP A 127 17.28 -8.92 -18.77
C ASP A 127 16.54 -8.61 -17.45
N PHE A 128 15.65 -9.50 -17.03
CA PHE A 128 14.74 -9.29 -15.93
C PHE A 128 14.72 -10.49 -14.99
N ARG A 129 15.80 -10.72 -14.24
CA ARG A 129 15.97 -11.99 -13.52
C ARG A 129 15.00 -12.22 -12.36
N CYS A 130 14.44 -11.16 -11.77
CA CYS A 130 13.67 -11.25 -10.54
C CYS A 130 12.53 -10.23 -10.50
N ILE A 131 11.31 -10.68 -10.21
CA ILE A 131 10.12 -9.87 -9.97
C ILE A 131 9.85 -9.83 -8.45
N SER A 132 9.72 -8.64 -7.88
CA SER A 132 9.24 -8.44 -6.51
C SER A 132 7.71 -8.38 -6.47
N ILE A 133 7.09 -9.10 -5.54
CA ILE A 133 5.65 -9.12 -5.32
C ILE A 133 5.34 -8.65 -3.91
N ASP A 134 4.62 -7.53 -3.78
CA ASP A 134 4.23 -6.93 -2.51
C ASP A 134 2.75 -7.16 -2.22
N LEU A 135 2.45 -7.84 -1.11
CA LEU A 135 1.08 -8.11 -0.65
C LEU A 135 0.76 -7.24 0.57
N ALA A 136 0.05 -6.13 0.37
CA ALA A 136 -0.24 -5.15 1.41
C ALA A 136 -1.69 -5.25 1.93
N ILE A 137 -1.87 -5.64 3.19
CA ILE A 137 -3.18 -5.62 3.86
C ILE A 137 -3.68 -4.18 3.96
N GLY A 138 -4.93 -3.95 3.56
CA GLY A 138 -5.66 -2.70 3.81
C GLY A 138 -6.99 -2.97 4.49
N ILE A 139 -7.26 -2.23 5.57
CA ILE A 139 -8.56 -2.22 6.25
C ILE A 139 -9.23 -0.89 5.95
N ASP A 140 -10.28 -0.92 5.12
CA ASP A 140 -11.06 0.28 4.80
C ASP A 140 -11.71 0.86 6.07
N LEU A 141 -11.43 2.14 6.31
CA LEU A 141 -12.06 2.89 7.38
C LEU A 141 -13.47 3.32 6.98
N LEU A 142 -14.40 3.21 7.93
CA LEU A 142 -15.77 3.71 7.75
C LEU A 142 -15.83 5.24 7.82
N HIS A 143 -15.01 5.82 8.67
CA HIS A 143 -14.93 7.27 8.89
C HIS A 143 -13.58 7.81 8.44
N TRP A 144 -13.58 9.04 7.96
CA TRP A 144 -12.35 9.72 7.58
C TRP A 144 -11.45 9.92 8.81
N PRO A 145 -10.12 9.75 8.70
CA PRO A 145 -9.24 9.94 9.83
C PRO A 145 -9.35 11.36 10.41
N PRO A 146 -9.39 11.52 11.76
CA PRO A 146 -9.46 12.83 12.39
C PRO A 146 -8.21 13.64 12.06
N GLY A 147 -8.39 14.93 11.78
CA GLY A 147 -7.30 15.85 11.42
C GLY A 147 -6.70 15.64 10.03
N ALA A 148 -7.09 14.59 9.29
CA ALA A 148 -6.65 14.41 7.92
C ALA A 148 -7.36 15.38 6.98
N ARG A 149 -6.61 15.93 6.03
CA ARG A 149 -7.15 16.76 4.95
C ARG A 149 -8.25 15.99 4.21
N GLN A 150 -9.35 16.69 3.91
CA GLN A 150 -10.45 16.09 3.14
C GLN A 150 -9.99 15.72 1.72
N PRO A 151 -10.47 14.61 1.15
CA PRO A 151 -10.11 14.22 -0.20
C PRO A 151 -10.66 15.25 -1.21
N PRO A 152 -9.96 15.50 -2.32
CA PRO A 152 -10.50 16.34 -3.40
C PRO A 152 -11.75 15.71 -4.01
N ALA A 153 -12.56 16.51 -4.70
CA ALA A 153 -13.82 16.07 -5.30
C ALA A 153 -13.65 14.85 -6.24
N SER A 154 -12.54 14.78 -6.98
CA SER A 154 -12.19 13.66 -7.86
C SER A 154 -11.97 12.33 -7.12
N ALA A 155 -11.75 12.37 -5.81
CA ALA A 155 -11.48 11.21 -4.95
C ALA A 155 -12.48 11.08 -3.79
N LYS A 156 -13.65 11.73 -3.87
CA LYS A 156 -14.65 11.77 -2.78
C LYS A 156 -15.14 10.38 -2.33
N ASN A 157 -15.14 9.40 -3.22
CA ASN A 157 -15.56 8.02 -2.93
C ASN A 157 -14.42 7.12 -2.43
N ALA A 158 -13.18 7.61 -2.44
CA ALA A 158 -12.02 6.84 -1.99
C ALA A 158 -11.99 6.78 -0.47
N LYS A 159 -11.60 5.63 0.08
CA LYS A 159 -11.49 5.43 1.53
C LYS A 159 -10.04 5.53 1.99
N ALA A 160 -9.85 6.08 3.18
CA ALA A 160 -8.61 5.87 3.93
C ALA A 160 -8.57 4.42 4.45
N GLN A 161 -7.35 3.89 4.61
CA GLN A 161 -7.13 2.51 5.02
C GLN A 161 -6.17 2.45 6.20
N LEU A 162 -6.30 1.43 7.05
CA LEU A 162 -5.23 1.03 7.97
C LEU A 162 -4.38 -0.05 7.32
N VAL A 163 -3.06 0.12 7.40
CA VAL A 163 -2.07 -0.84 6.91
C VAL A 163 -1.12 -1.23 8.04
N PRO A 164 -0.70 -2.51 8.14
CA PRO A 164 0.09 -2.99 9.26
C PRO A 164 1.57 -2.63 9.06
N LYS A 165 1.92 -1.34 9.09
CA LYS A 165 3.32 -0.89 9.14
C LYS A 165 3.72 -0.67 10.59
N VAL A 166 4.57 -1.57 11.10
CA VAL A 166 5.03 -1.51 12.48
C VAL A 166 5.95 -0.31 12.67
N ASN A 167 5.62 0.57 13.62
CA ASN A 167 6.50 1.63 14.07
C ASN A 167 7.32 1.11 15.26
N GLN A 168 8.64 1.28 15.24
CA GLN A 168 9.50 0.81 16.34
C GLN A 168 9.19 1.50 17.68
N THR A 169 8.70 2.74 17.64
CA THR A 169 8.35 3.50 18.85
C THR A 169 6.88 3.33 19.28
N ALA A 170 6.06 2.71 18.43
CA ALA A 170 4.64 2.45 18.68
C ALA A 170 4.21 1.15 17.95
N PRO A 171 4.72 -0.02 18.38
CA PRO A 171 4.57 -1.28 17.65
C PRO A 171 3.12 -1.77 17.55
N GLU A 172 2.24 -1.30 18.41
CA GLU A 172 0.81 -1.56 18.43
C GLU A 172 0.00 -0.70 17.45
N CYS A 173 0.60 0.36 16.89
CA CYS A 173 -0.06 1.27 15.98
C CYS A 173 -0.03 0.79 14.53
N TRP A 174 -1.12 1.07 13.82
CA TRP A 174 -1.27 0.88 12.39
C TRP A 174 -1.04 2.19 11.65
N GLN A 175 -0.47 2.13 10.46
CA GLN A 175 -0.29 3.31 9.63
C GLN A 175 -1.58 3.62 8.86
N ILE A 176 -1.94 4.89 8.79
CA ILE A 176 -3.02 5.40 7.95
C ILE A 176 -2.49 5.55 6.53
N SER A 177 -3.20 4.96 5.56
CA SER A 177 -2.87 5.01 4.14
C SER A 177 -3.99 5.68 3.35
N PHE A 178 -3.60 6.56 2.42
CA PHE A 178 -4.50 7.23 1.48
C PHE A 178 -4.31 6.73 0.05
N ALA A 179 -3.78 5.51 -0.13
CA ALA A 179 -3.46 4.96 -1.45
C ALA A 179 -4.65 4.95 -2.43
N GLN A 180 -5.89 4.74 -1.95
CA GLN A 180 -7.08 4.82 -2.81
C GLN A 180 -7.33 6.25 -3.33
N VAL A 181 -7.09 7.25 -2.48
CA VAL A 181 -7.27 8.68 -2.80
C VAL A 181 -6.20 9.09 -3.81
N GLU A 182 -4.95 8.74 -3.55
CA GLU A 182 -3.83 8.99 -4.46
C GLU A 182 -4.10 8.37 -5.83
N ARG A 183 -4.57 7.12 -5.88
CA ARG A 183 -4.93 6.44 -7.12
C ARG A 183 -6.03 7.20 -7.88
N ALA A 184 -7.11 7.59 -7.20
CA ALA A 184 -8.20 8.33 -7.82
C ALA A 184 -7.75 9.70 -8.38
N ILE A 185 -6.81 10.37 -7.70
CA ILE A 185 -6.18 11.59 -8.23
C ILE A 185 -5.34 11.24 -9.46
N MET A 186 -4.44 10.26 -9.37
CA MET A 186 -3.56 9.85 -10.46
C MET A 186 -4.33 9.42 -11.70
N GLU A 187 -5.45 8.70 -11.58
CA GLU A 187 -6.29 8.31 -12.72
C GLU A 187 -6.76 9.51 -13.55
N ASN A 188 -6.95 10.67 -12.92
CA ASN A 188 -7.55 11.86 -13.51
C ASN A 188 -6.57 13.04 -13.69
N ILE A 189 -5.32 12.90 -13.25
CA ILE A 189 -4.37 14.02 -13.09
C ILE A 189 -4.00 14.74 -14.40
N ASP A 190 -4.12 14.05 -15.53
CA ASP A 190 -3.81 14.57 -16.88
C ASP A 190 -5.08 14.73 -17.74
N LYS A 191 -6.29 14.70 -17.16
CA LYS A 191 -7.55 14.93 -17.89
C LYS A 191 -7.62 16.30 -18.56
N ASP A 192 -6.82 17.25 -18.10
CA ASP A 192 -6.67 18.59 -18.68
C ASP A 192 -5.68 18.65 -19.86
N GLY A 193 -5.20 17.50 -20.34
CA GLY A 193 -4.17 17.40 -21.38
C GLY A 193 -2.75 17.65 -20.86
N GLY A 194 -2.53 17.55 -19.55
CA GLY A 194 -1.20 17.68 -18.96
C GLY A 194 -0.30 16.46 -19.20
N CYS A 195 0.95 16.54 -18.72
CA CYS A 195 1.91 15.43 -18.76
C CYS A 195 2.52 15.08 -17.39
N ARG A 196 1.77 15.29 -16.30
CA ARG A 196 2.24 15.09 -14.92
C ARG A 196 2.65 13.64 -14.68
N LYS A 197 1.93 12.66 -15.24
CA LYS A 197 2.35 11.25 -15.19
C LYS A 197 3.69 11.00 -15.85
N LYS A 198 3.91 11.58 -17.05
CA LYS A 198 5.18 11.44 -17.78
C LYS A 198 6.34 12.08 -17.01
N VAL A 199 6.12 13.23 -16.40
CA VAL A 199 7.13 13.89 -15.55
C VAL A 199 7.48 12.99 -14.36
N LEU A 200 6.49 12.40 -13.68
CA LEU A 200 6.73 11.48 -12.56
C LEU A 200 7.42 10.18 -13.00
N GLN A 201 7.07 9.64 -14.17
CA GLN A 201 7.75 8.48 -14.76
C GLN A 201 9.25 8.78 -14.96
N LEU A 202 9.58 9.93 -15.56
CA LEU A 202 10.97 10.35 -15.78
C LEU A 202 11.70 10.54 -14.45
N ALA A 203 11.09 11.22 -13.48
CA ALA A 203 11.68 11.42 -12.15
C ALA A 203 11.99 10.09 -11.46
N LYS A 204 11.05 9.13 -11.49
CA LYS A 204 11.24 7.77 -10.96
C LYS A 204 12.37 7.03 -11.68
N TYR A 205 12.44 7.15 -13.01
CA TYR A 205 13.49 6.55 -13.81
C TYR A 205 14.88 7.10 -13.46
N PHE A 206 15.05 8.43 -13.39
CA PHE A 206 16.32 9.04 -13.01
C PHE A 206 16.74 8.67 -11.59
N LYS A 207 15.78 8.65 -10.64
CA LYS A 207 16.03 8.14 -9.29
C LYS A 207 16.51 6.69 -9.31
N GLY A 208 15.90 5.83 -10.13
CA GLY A 208 16.26 4.41 -10.24
C GLY A 208 17.65 4.19 -10.85
N LYS A 209 18.07 5.05 -11.79
CA LYS A 209 19.41 5.01 -12.41
C LYS A 209 20.52 5.62 -11.55
N SER A 210 20.16 6.41 -10.54
CA SER A 210 21.14 7.09 -9.71
C SER A 210 21.68 6.14 -8.64
N ILE A 211 22.92 5.68 -8.80
CA ILE A 211 23.59 4.79 -7.84
C ILE A 211 23.85 5.56 -6.54
N GLY A 212 23.13 5.23 -5.47
CA GLY A 212 23.38 5.72 -4.09
C GLY A 212 23.09 7.21 -3.81
N GLY A 213 23.12 8.09 -4.82
CA GLY A 213 23.09 9.55 -4.62
C GLY A 213 21.77 10.14 -4.09
N TRP A 214 20.71 9.35 -4.04
CA TRP A 214 19.37 9.83 -3.66
C TRP A 214 18.81 9.13 -2.44
N HIS A 215 19.57 8.28 -1.74
CA HIS A 215 19.10 7.75 -0.45
C HIS A 215 19.03 8.88 0.59
N PRO A 216 17.95 9.04 1.39
CA PRO A 216 16.84 8.10 1.63
C PRO A 216 15.56 8.33 0.80
N LEU A 217 15.63 9.00 -0.34
CA LEU A 217 14.45 9.28 -1.17
C LEU A 217 13.86 8.01 -1.82
N ALA A 218 12.60 7.71 -1.46
CA ALA A 218 11.77 6.70 -2.09
C ALA A 218 10.93 7.28 -3.24
N SER A 219 10.46 6.40 -4.15
CA SER A 219 9.52 6.75 -5.23
C SER A 219 8.22 7.38 -4.71
N TYR A 220 7.84 7.07 -3.47
CA TYR A 220 6.71 7.69 -2.79
C TYR A 220 6.91 9.19 -2.57
N HIS A 221 8.12 9.65 -2.20
CA HIS A 221 8.38 11.08 -2.01
C HIS A 221 8.17 11.88 -3.31
N LEU A 222 8.60 11.33 -4.46
CA LEU A 222 8.37 11.95 -5.78
C LEU A 222 6.88 12.05 -6.11
N LYS A 223 6.09 11.03 -5.76
CA LYS A 223 4.63 11.03 -5.95
C LYS A 223 3.99 12.12 -5.07
N ILE A 224 4.40 12.22 -3.81
CA ILE A 224 3.88 13.24 -2.89
C ILE A 224 4.19 14.65 -3.40
N ILE A 225 5.41 14.92 -3.87
CA ILE A 225 5.77 16.21 -4.49
C ILE A 225 4.84 16.53 -5.67
N LEU A 226 4.62 15.57 -6.58
CA LEU A 226 3.70 15.78 -7.70
C LEU A 226 2.27 16.10 -7.23
N LEU A 227 1.77 15.37 -6.23
CA LEU A 227 0.42 15.58 -5.71
C LEU A 227 0.27 16.96 -5.08
N HIS A 228 1.29 17.47 -4.37
CA HIS A 228 1.31 18.84 -3.87
C HIS A 228 1.32 19.87 -5.01
N MET A 229 2.21 19.72 -5.99
CA MET A 229 2.28 20.62 -7.14
C MET A 229 0.98 20.64 -7.96
N ASN A 230 0.26 19.52 -8.02
CA ASN A 230 -1.03 19.44 -8.71
C ASN A 230 -2.16 20.18 -7.98
N ASP A 231 -2.01 20.35 -6.67
CA ASP A 231 -2.99 20.98 -5.79
C ASP A 231 -2.75 22.49 -5.60
N GLU A 232 -1.55 22.98 -5.93
CA GLU A 232 -1.25 24.41 -5.92
C GLU A 232 -2.13 25.20 -6.91
N PRO A 233 -2.57 26.42 -6.53
CA PRO A 233 -3.35 27.28 -7.41
C PRO A 233 -2.59 27.49 -8.73
N ARG A 234 -3.25 27.21 -9.85
CA ARG A 234 -2.64 27.41 -11.17
C ARG A 234 -2.37 28.89 -11.38
N ASP A 235 -1.12 29.24 -11.66
CA ASP A 235 -0.78 30.59 -12.11
C ASP A 235 -1.44 30.83 -13.48
N PRO A 236 -2.32 31.84 -13.63
CA PRO A 236 -3.01 32.14 -14.89
C PRO A 236 -2.06 32.44 -16.06
N ARG A 237 -0.79 32.76 -15.80
CA ARG A 237 0.25 32.96 -16.82
C ARG A 237 0.78 31.67 -17.43
N HIS A 238 0.61 30.54 -16.75
CA HIS A 238 0.99 29.21 -17.22
C HIS A 238 -0.21 28.48 -17.84
N GLY A 239 -0.96 29.20 -18.69
CA GLY A 239 -2.13 28.69 -19.41
C GLY A 239 -1.87 27.33 -20.05
N HIS A 240 -2.94 26.53 -20.18
CA HIS A 240 -2.94 25.13 -20.64
C HIS A 240 -1.94 24.85 -21.78
N LYS A 241 -0.68 24.58 -21.44
CA LYS A 241 0.26 23.95 -22.34
C LYS A 241 -0.12 22.49 -22.35
N LYS A 242 -0.98 22.14 -23.31
CA LYS A 242 -1.24 20.74 -23.63
C LYS A 242 0.10 20.09 -23.94
N CYS A 243 0.38 19.01 -23.21
CA CYS A 243 1.31 18.00 -23.66
C CYS A 243 0.53 16.97 -24.52
#